data_AF-X0R715-F1
#
_entry.id   AF-X0R715-F1
#
_cell.length_a   1.000
_cell.length_b   1.000
_cell.length_c   1.000
_cell.angle_alpha   90.00
_cell.angle_beta   90.00
_cell.angle_gamma   90.00
#
_symmetry.space_group_name_H-M   'P 1'
#
loop_
_entity.id
_entity.type
_entity.pdbx_description
1 polymer ?
#
loop_
_entity_poly.entity_id
_entity_poly.type
_entity_poly.pdbx_seq_one_letter_code
_entity_poly.pdbx_strand_id
1 'polypeptide(L)' 'MDDSIIMGKDDVYRAYRFSPNAQIVSVHMDTVNHATLTKAELRRFIEEKHLDKQRALVPNDGQTYKF' A
#
# COMPACT_ATOMS: atom_id res chain seq x y z
N MET A 1 -4.50 13.08 12.31
CA MET A 1 -3.73 12.63 13.47
C MET A 1 -3.64 11.13 13.33
N ASP A 2 -2.42 10.61 13.26
CA ASP A 2 -2.17 9.19 13.03
C ASP A 2 -2.35 8.44 14.36
N ASP A 3 -3.60 8.11 14.68
CA ASP A 3 -3.92 7.14 15.75
C ASP A 3 -3.70 5.69 15.28
N SER A 4 -3.12 5.51 14.09
CA SER A 4 -2.77 4.20 13.54
C SER A 4 -1.51 3.67 14.24
N ILE A 5 -1.62 2.46 14.77
CA ILE A 5 -0.50 1.71 15.34
C ILE A 5 0.39 1.05 14.26
N ILE A 6 0.02 1.18 12.99
CA ILE A 6 0.73 0.63 11.83
C ILE A 6 0.93 1.67 10.72
N MET A 7 1.73 1.29 9.70
CA MET A 7 2.04 2.09 8.53
C MET A 7 0.80 2.47 7.69
N GLY A 8 0.78 3.71 7.21
CA GLY A 8 -0.25 4.24 6.32
C GLY A 8 0.23 4.45 4.88
N LYS A 9 -0.59 5.13 4.07
CA LYS A 9 -0.28 5.44 2.66
C LYS A 9 1.00 6.29 2.50
N ASP A 10 1.27 7.17 3.44
CA ASP A 10 2.47 8.02 3.41
C ASP A 10 3.74 7.20 3.68
N ASP A 11 3.67 6.16 4.51
CA ASP A 11 4.77 5.20 4.69
C ASP A 11 5.06 4.41 3.42
N VAL A 12 4.03 3.97 2.71
CA VAL A 12 4.17 3.31 1.40
C VAL A 12 4.92 4.22 0.43
N TYR A 13 4.56 5.52 0.38
CA TYR A 13 5.26 6.49 -0.45
C TYR A 13 6.72 6.68 -0.03
N ARG A 14 6.99 6.81 1.27
CA ARG A 14 8.37 6.94 1.81
C ARG A 14 9.21 5.72 1.43
N ALA A 15 8.70 4.51 1.64
CA ALA A 15 9.38 3.28 1.27
C ALA A 15 9.64 3.19 -0.24
N TYR A 16 8.66 3.58 -1.06
CA TYR A 16 8.76 3.55 -2.53
C TYR A 16 9.89 4.45 -3.04
N ARG A 17 10.03 5.63 -2.42
CA ARG A 17 11.08 6.61 -2.74
C ARG A 17 12.44 6.19 -2.21
N PHE A 18 12.48 5.59 -1.02
CA PHE A 18 13.72 5.16 -0.38
C PHE A 18 14.39 3.99 -1.12
N SER A 19 13.61 3.01 -1.60
CA SER A 19 14.13 1.84 -2.31
C SER A 19 13.60 1.78 -3.75
N PRO A 20 14.26 2.46 -4.72
CA PRO A 20 13.77 2.62 -6.09
C PRO A 20 13.74 1.32 -6.90
N ASN A 21 14.39 0.26 -6.43
CA ASN A 21 14.44 -1.04 -7.10
C ASN A 21 13.55 -2.11 -6.42
N ALA A 22 12.93 -1.79 -5.27
CA ALA A 22 12.08 -2.73 -4.58
C ALA A 22 10.63 -2.69 -5.10
N GLN A 23 9.97 -3.85 -5.01
CA GLN A 23 8.50 -3.96 -5.05
C GLN A 23 7.96 -3.92 -3.62
N ILE A 24 6.92 -3.12 -3.40
CA ILE A 24 6.24 -2.92 -2.11
C ILE A 24 4.86 -3.55 -2.22
N VAL A 25 4.62 -4.59 -1.42
CA VAL A 25 3.32 -5.26 -1.33
C VAL A 25 2.62 -4.76 -0.06
N SER A 26 1.56 -3.98 -0.24
CA SER A 26 0.79 -3.40 0.86
C SER A 26 -0.34 -4.34 1.27
N VAL A 27 -0.38 -4.71 2.55
CA VAL A 27 -1.34 -5.67 3.13
C VAL A 27 -1.97 -5.09 4.41
N HIS A 28 -2.76 -5.89 5.13
CA HIS A 28 -3.38 -5.51 6.40
C HIS A 28 -4.39 -4.36 6.28
N MET A 29 -5.32 -4.49 5.34
CA MET A 29 -6.41 -3.54 5.06
C MET A 29 -7.71 -4.31 4.82
N ASP A 30 -8.86 -3.68 5.02
CA ASP A 30 -10.21 -4.20 4.70
C ASP A 30 -10.65 -5.48 5.44
N THR A 31 -9.91 -5.97 6.44
CA THR A 31 -10.24 -7.19 7.18
C THR A 31 -10.50 -6.96 8.67
N VAL A 32 -9.77 -6.05 9.30
CA VAL A 32 -9.87 -5.76 10.74
C VAL A 32 -10.43 -4.36 10.96
N ASN A 33 -11.25 -4.19 11.99
CA ASN A 33 -12.01 -2.97 12.26
C ASN A 33 -11.16 -1.73 12.59
N HIS A 34 -9.91 -1.92 13.02
CA HIS A 34 -8.99 -0.83 13.36
C HIS A 34 -8.08 -0.44 12.19
N ALA A 35 -8.08 -1.19 11.08
CA ALA A 35 -7.38 -0.79 9.87
C ALA A 35 -8.22 0.29 9.17
N THR A 36 -7.85 1.55 9.37
CA THR A 36 -8.60 2.69 8.83
C THR A 36 -8.33 2.98 7.37
N LEU A 37 -7.19 2.49 6.83
CA LEU A 37 -6.84 2.61 5.42
C LEU A 37 -7.45 1.46 4.63
N THR A 38 -8.21 1.79 3.59
CA THR A 38 -8.80 0.78 2.68
C THR A 38 -7.91 0.50 1.46
N LYS A 39 -8.05 -0.68 0.83
CA LYS A 39 -7.36 -0.97 -0.43
C LYS A 39 -7.73 0.02 -1.53
N ALA A 40 -8.98 0.48 -1.56
CA ALA A 40 -9.46 1.45 -2.54
C ALA A 40 -8.78 2.82 -2.38
N GLU A 41 -8.68 3.32 -1.16
CA GLU A 41 -7.96 4.57 -0.86
C GLU A 41 -6.49 4.48 -1.21
N LEU A 42 -5.82 3.36 -0.89
CA LEU A 42 -4.41 3.19 -1.22
C LEU A 42 -4.18 3.12 -2.75
N ARG A 43 -5.04 2.41 -3.49
CA ARG A 43 -4.96 2.38 -4.96
C ARG A 43 -5.14 3.77 -5.58
N ARG A 44 -6.11 4.54 -5.09
CA ARG A 44 -6.31 5.92 -5.51
C ARG A 44 -5.07 6.77 -5.21
N PHE A 45 -4.49 6.64 -4.03
CA PHE A 45 -3.28 7.36 -3.67
C PHE A 45 -2.07 7.01 -4.56
N ILE A 46 -1.91 5.73 -4.92
CA ILE A 46 -0.89 5.26 -5.88
C ILE A 46 -1.06 5.95 -7.23
N GLU A 47 -2.31 6.07 -7.71
CA GLU A 47 -2.63 6.78 -8.96
C GLU A 47 -2.35 8.29 -8.88
N GLU A 48 -2.80 8.94 -7.81
CA GLU A 48 -2.58 10.38 -7.56
C GLU A 48 -1.09 10.74 -7.47
N LYS A 49 -0.27 9.83 -6.95
CA LYS A 49 1.19 10.00 -6.85
C LYS A 49 1.96 9.51 -8.07
N HIS A 50 1.27 9.02 -9.10
CA HIS A 50 1.85 8.45 -10.32
C HIS A 50 2.90 7.37 -10.03
N LEU A 51 2.65 6.52 -9.03
CA LEU A 51 3.56 5.42 -8.71
C LEU A 51 3.39 4.27 -9.70
N ASP A 52 4.49 3.61 -10.03
CA ASP A 52 4.45 2.40 -10.86
C ASP A 52 3.65 1.29 -10.16
N LYS A 53 2.53 0.89 -10.78
CA LYS A 53 1.63 -0.16 -10.30
C LYS A 53 2.26 -1.57 -10.31
N GLN A 54 3.40 -1.77 -10.98
CA GLN A 54 4.17 -3.02 -10.89
C GLN A 54 5.10 -3.06 -9.67
N ARG A 55 5.36 -1.90 -9.07
CA ARG A 55 6.17 -1.75 -7.85
C ARG A 55 5.35 -1.48 -6.62
N ALA A 56 4.27 -0.70 -6.70
CA ALA A 56 3.35 -0.46 -5.59
C ALA A 56 2.14 -1.40 -5.69
N LEU A 57 2.24 -2.57 -5.10
CA LEU A 57 1.29 -3.67 -5.23
C LEU A 57 0.25 -3.64 -4.09
N VAL A 58 -1.03 -3.77 -4.44
CA VAL A 58 -2.15 -3.88 -3.50
C VAL A 58 -3.00 -5.10 -3.89
N PRO A 59 -2.68 -6.30 -3.36
CA PRO A 59 -3.37 -7.53 -3.72
C PRO A 59 -4.84 -7.54 -3.29
N ASN A 60 -5.68 -8.20 -4.10
CA ASN A 60 -6.95 -8.72 -3.64
C ASN A 60 -6.75 -9.97 -2.76
N ASP A 61 -7.76 -10.33 -1.98
CA ASP A 61 -7.69 -11.55 -1.17
C ASP A 61 -7.60 -12.78 -2.10
N GLY A 62 -6.63 -13.65 -1.84
CA GLY A 62 -6.32 -14.80 -2.69
C GLY A 62 -5.49 -14.49 -3.95
N GLN A 63 -5.05 -13.24 -4.17
CA GLN A 63 -4.19 -12.90 -5.29
C GLN A 63 -2.74 -13.36 -5.07
N THR A 64 -2.13 -13.92 -6.13
CA THR A 64 -0.75 -14.44 -6.11
C THR A 64 0.16 -13.63 -7.03
N TYR A 65 1.42 -13.45 -6.62
CA TYR A 65 2.50 -12.90 -7.43
C TYR A 65 3.63 -13.92 -7.59
N LYS A 66 4.41 -13.79 -8.67
CA LYS A 66 5.66 -14.51 -8.88
C LYS A 66 6.79 -13.48 -8.97
N PHE A 67 7.93 -13.79 -8.35
CA PHE A 67 9.11 -12.93 -8.25
C PHE A 67 10.33 -13.69 -8.77
#